data_AF-A0A9X1LDB2-F1
#
_entry.id   AF-A0A9X1LDB2-F1
#
_cell.length_a   1.000
_cell.length_b   1.000
_cell.length_c   1.000
_cell.angle_alpha   90.00
_cell.angle_beta   90.00
_cell.angle_gamma   90.00
#
_symmetry.space_group_name_H-M   'P 1'
#
loop_
_entity.id
_entity.type
_entity.pdbx_description
1 polymer ?
#
loop_
_entity_poly.entity_id
_entity_poly.type
_entity_poly.pdbx_seq_one_letter_code
_entity_poly.pdbx_strand_id
1 'polypeptide(L)'
;MRNRIEAARARTDTRDWAKARRERTRHMIELGGLVAKAGLVELTDDDRATMLGTLLEAAAGLRGMGEDDPEHLRARWRRAGLRAFDADREAAAAAGTPGQEEGGASP
;
A
#
# COMPACT_ATOMS: atom_id res chain seq x y z
N MET A 1 8.41 47.33 -0.41
CA MET A 1 8.24 46.23 -1.39
C MET A 1 8.89 44.90 -0.95
N ARG A 2 10.06 44.92 -0.30
CA ARG A 2 10.81 43.75 0.20
C ARG A 2 9.99 42.82 1.12
N ASN A 3 9.26 43.40 2.07
CA ASN A 3 8.42 42.68 3.03
C ASN A 3 7.32 41.81 2.37
N ARG A 4 6.73 42.26 1.25
CA ARG A 4 5.69 41.48 0.53
C ARG A 4 6.28 40.26 -0.19
N ILE A 5 7.51 40.36 -0.68
CA ILE A 5 8.23 39.25 -1.34
C ILE A 5 8.62 38.20 -0.30
N GLU A 6 9.13 38.64 0.86
CA GLU A 6 9.46 37.76 1.99
C GLU A 6 8.21 37.03 2.53
N ALA A 7 7.10 37.75 2.73
CA ALA A 7 5.84 37.16 3.15
C ALA A 7 5.23 36.19 2.11
N ALA A 8 5.48 36.40 0.82
CA ALA A 8 5.08 35.45 -0.22
C ALA A 8 5.93 34.18 -0.19
N ARG A 9 7.25 34.31 -0.05
CA ARG A 9 8.19 33.19 0.07
C ARG A 9 7.89 32.31 1.29
N ALA A 10 7.66 32.93 2.45
CA ALA A 10 7.35 32.20 3.69
C ALA A 10 6.06 31.36 3.58
N ARG A 11 5.04 31.88 2.87
CA ARG A 11 3.79 31.14 2.62
C ARG A 11 3.99 29.97 1.66
N THR A 12 4.80 30.15 0.63
CA THR A 12 5.14 29.06 -0.31
C THR A 12 5.90 27.95 0.43
N ASP A 13 6.92 28.31 1.21
CA ASP A 13 7.71 27.36 2.00
C ASP A 13 6.84 26.56 3.00
N THR A 14 5.94 27.23 3.72
CA THR A 14 4.98 26.57 4.61
C THR A 14 4.06 25.61 3.85
N ARG A 15 3.60 25.99 2.65
CA ARG A 15 2.74 25.13 1.81
C ARG A 15 3.50 23.92 1.29
N ASP A 16 4.75 24.10 0.88
CA ASP A 16 5.58 23.03 0.35
C ASP A 16 5.96 22.04 1.45
N TRP A 17 6.29 22.53 2.65
CA TRP A 17 6.45 21.68 3.83
C TRP A 17 5.19 20.86 4.13
N ALA A 18 4.01 21.50 4.12
CA ALA A 18 2.75 20.80 4.40
C ALA A 18 2.43 19.75 3.33
N LYS A 19 2.76 19.99 2.05
CA LYS A 19 2.63 19.00 0.97
C LYS A 19 3.57 17.81 1.19
N ALA A 20 4.85 18.08 1.41
CA ALA A 20 5.85 17.04 1.65
C ALA A 20 5.48 16.16 2.88
N ARG A 21 4.91 16.76 3.93
CA ARG A 21 4.40 16.02 5.09
C ARG A 21 3.25 15.09 4.71
N ARG A 22 2.25 15.58 3.97
CA ARG A 22 1.12 14.74 3.52
C ARG A 22 1.58 13.60 2.63
N GLU A 23 2.51 13.88 1.71
CA GLU A 23 3.09 12.86 0.83
C GLU A 23 3.82 11.78 1.63
N ARG A 24 4.65 12.17 2.61
CA ARG A 24 5.33 11.23 3.51
C ARG A 24 4.35 10.37 4.30
N THR A 25 3.34 10.98 4.91
CA THR A 25 2.32 10.25 5.68
C THR A 25 1.56 9.28 4.78
N ARG A 26 1.10 9.74 3.61
CA ARG A 26 0.41 8.88 2.64
C ARG A 26 1.28 7.70 2.24
N HIS A 27 2.55 7.94 1.91
CA HIS A 27 3.47 6.88 1.52
C HIS A 27 3.64 5.82 2.62
N MET A 28 3.81 6.23 3.88
CA MET A 28 3.92 5.27 5.00
C MET A 28 2.61 4.50 5.24
N ILE A 29 1.45 5.13 5.05
CA ILE A 29 0.15 4.46 5.15
C ILE A 29 0.00 3.43 4.03
N GLU A 30 0.35 3.79 2.79
CA GLU A 30 0.32 2.88 1.65
C GLU A 30 1.21 1.65 1.89
N LEU A 31 2.45 1.86 2.35
CA LEU A 31 3.37 0.77 2.70
C LEU A 31 2.83 -0.09 3.85
N GLY A 32 2.30 0.51 4.91
CA GLY A 32 1.68 -0.22 6.02
C GLY A 32 0.47 -1.06 5.57
N GLY A 33 -0.32 -0.53 4.62
CA GLY A 33 -1.43 -1.25 4.01
C GLY A 33 -1.00 -2.49 3.21
N LEU A 34 0.21 -2.50 2.64
CA LEU A 34 0.77 -3.69 1.98
C LEU A 34 1.14 -4.78 3.00
N VAL A 35 1.72 -4.40 4.14
CA VAL A 35 2.07 -5.33 5.22
C VAL A 35 0.81 -6.00 5.77
N ALA A 36 -0.23 -5.22 6.05
CA ALA A 36 -1.52 -5.76 6.51
C ALA A 36 -2.17 -6.66 5.45
N LYS A 37 -2.17 -6.25 4.18
CA LYS A 37 -2.75 -7.05 3.07
C LYS A 37 -2.03 -8.37 2.84
N ALA A 38 -0.72 -8.41 3.04
CA ALA A 38 0.06 -9.65 2.98
C ALA A 38 -0.25 -10.62 4.14
N GLY A 39 -1.14 -10.23 5.07
CA GLY A 39 -1.49 -11.02 6.24
C GLY A 39 -0.39 -11.05 7.30
N LEU A 40 0.70 -10.29 7.12
CA LEU A 40 1.87 -10.38 8.01
C LEU A 40 1.51 -9.96 9.44
N VAL A 41 0.69 -8.94 9.62
CA VAL A 41 0.27 -8.50 10.96
C VAL A 41 -0.41 -9.62 11.74
N GLU A 42 -1.33 -10.36 11.10
CA GLU A 42 -2.04 -11.48 11.72
C GLU A 42 -1.11 -12.69 11.93
N LEU A 43 -0.34 -13.05 10.89
CA LEU A 43 0.54 -14.22 10.90
C LEU A 43 1.68 -14.10 11.91
N THR A 44 2.09 -12.88 12.25
CA THR A 44 3.17 -12.62 13.20
C THR A 44 2.69 -12.08 14.54
N ASP A 45 1.37 -11.99 14.79
CA ASP A 45 0.81 -11.37 16.00
C ASP A 45 1.37 -9.96 16.28
N ASP A 46 1.45 -9.14 15.21
CA ASP A 46 2.06 -7.79 15.20
C ASP A 46 3.52 -7.73 15.71
N ASP A 47 4.24 -8.87 15.77
CA ASP A 47 5.66 -8.87 16.12
C ASP A 47 6.51 -8.20 15.03
N ARG A 48 6.91 -6.96 15.30
CA ARG A 48 7.66 -6.12 14.37
C ARG A 48 9.03 -6.69 14.03
N ALA A 49 9.65 -7.42 14.94
CA ALA A 49 10.94 -8.04 14.68
C ALA A 49 10.80 -9.14 13.62
N THR A 50 9.79 -10.00 13.75
CA THR A 50 9.48 -11.03 12.77
C THR A 50 9.08 -10.43 11.42
N MET A 51 8.22 -9.41 11.40
CA MET A 51 7.87 -8.70 10.15
C MET A 51 9.10 -8.09 9.46
N LEU A 52 10.01 -7.48 10.22
CA LEU A 52 11.25 -6.96 9.66
C LEU A 52 12.14 -8.10 9.14
N GLY A 53 12.24 -9.21 9.86
CA GLY A 53 13.00 -10.40 9.44
C GLY A 53 12.55 -10.92 8.07
N THR A 54 11.25 -11.08 7.84
CA THR A 54 10.73 -11.55 6.54
C THR A 54 11.03 -10.57 5.41
N LEU A 55 10.92 -9.25 5.67
CA LEU A 55 11.28 -8.23 4.68
C LEU A 55 12.78 -8.22 4.38
N LEU A 56 13.63 -8.51 5.37
CA LEU A 56 15.08 -8.63 5.20
C LEU A 56 15.45 -9.86 4.36
N GLU A 57 14.79 -11.00 4.58
CA GLU A 57 14.95 -12.19 3.74
C GLU A 57 14.56 -11.91 2.29
N ALA A 58 13.42 -11.24 2.08
CA ALA A 58 12.99 -10.85 0.74
C ALA A 58 14.01 -9.92 0.07
N ALA A 59 14.54 -8.94 0.80
CA ALA A 59 15.57 -8.04 0.31
C ALA A 59 16.90 -8.76 0.02
N ALA A 60 17.27 -9.78 0.81
CA ALA A 60 18.45 -10.59 0.57
C ALA A 60 18.34 -11.39 -0.73
N GLY A 61 17.19 -12.02 -0.98
CA GLY A 61 16.91 -12.70 -2.25
C GLY A 61 17.07 -11.77 -3.46
N LEU A 62 16.52 -10.55 -3.39
CA LEU A 62 16.67 -9.55 -4.47
C LEU A 62 18.10 -9.02 -4.65
N ARG A 63 18.98 -9.20 -3.66
CA ARG A 63 20.42 -8.90 -3.77
C ARG A 63 21.23 -10.08 -4.31
N GLY A 64 20.59 -11.18 -4.69
CA GLY A 64 21.27 -12.39 -5.19
C GLY A 64 21.90 -13.24 -4.08
N MET A 65 21.41 -13.13 -2.84
CA MET A 65 21.87 -13.96 -1.72
C MET A 65 21.08 -15.28 -1.61
N GLY A 66 20.15 -15.55 -2.53
CA GLY A 66 19.34 -16.76 -2.58
C GLY A 66 19.65 -17.64 -3.80
N GLU A 67 18.92 -18.74 -3.93
CA GLU A 67 19.10 -19.72 -5.02
C GLU A 67 18.53 -19.24 -6.37
N ASP A 68 17.45 -18.46 -6.33
CA ASP A 68 16.78 -17.91 -7.51
C ASP A 68 17.53 -16.69 -8.06
N ASP A 69 17.50 -16.54 -9.38
CA ASP A 69 17.88 -15.30 -10.05
C ASP A 69 17.01 -14.11 -9.58
N PRO A 70 17.60 -12.94 -9.19
CA PRO A 70 16.84 -11.80 -8.69
C PRO A 70 15.78 -11.26 -9.65
N GLU A 71 15.99 -11.32 -10.96
CA GLU A 71 15.02 -10.85 -11.95
C GLU A 71 13.83 -11.80 -12.04
N HIS A 72 14.10 -13.12 -12.08
CA HIS A 72 13.06 -14.14 -12.01
C HIS A 72 12.24 -14.02 -10.71
N LEU A 73 12.92 -13.86 -9.57
CA LEU A 73 12.28 -13.68 -8.27
C LEU A 73 11.36 -12.45 -8.25
N ARG A 74 11.86 -11.31 -8.74
CA ARG A 74 11.09 -10.06 -8.85
C ARG A 74 9.88 -10.22 -9.76
N ALA A 75 10.02 -10.89 -10.91
CA ALA A 75 8.92 -11.15 -11.84
C ALA A 75 7.85 -12.08 -11.22
N ARG A 76 8.27 -13.10 -10.48
CA ARG A 76 7.38 -14.02 -9.75
C ARG A 76 6.59 -13.28 -8.68
N TRP A 77 7.24 -12.50 -7.82
CA TRP A 77 6.58 -11.74 -6.77
C TRP A 77 5.65 -10.65 -7.32
N ARG A 78 6.05 -9.96 -8.39
CA ARG A 78 5.17 -8.97 -9.05
C ARG A 78 3.86 -9.61 -9.50
N ARG A 79 3.91 -10.78 -10.16
CA ARG A 79 2.71 -11.50 -10.59
C ARG A 79 1.85 -11.95 -9.41
N ALA A 80 2.47 -12.43 -8.33
CA ALA A 80 1.74 -12.80 -7.12
C ALA A 80 1.01 -11.61 -6.51
N GLY A 81 1.70 -10.47 -6.36
CA GLY A 81 1.10 -9.24 -5.83
C GLY A 81 -0.06 -8.72 -6.69
N LEU A 82 0.08 -8.71 -8.02
CA LEU A 82 -1.01 -8.30 -8.92
C LEU A 82 -2.25 -9.18 -8.76
N ARG A 83 -2.09 -10.50 -8.69
CA ARG A 83 -3.22 -11.42 -8.45
C ARG A 83 -3.92 -11.17 -7.11
N ALA A 84 -3.16 -10.87 -6.05
CA ALA A 84 -3.75 -10.54 -4.76
C ALA A 84 -4.60 -9.26 -4.84
N PHE A 85 -4.12 -8.22 -5.55
CA PHE A 85 -4.91 -7.00 -5.77
C PHE A 85 -6.15 -7.24 -6.62
N ASP A 86 -6.07 -8.06 -7.66
CA ASP A 86 -7.21 -8.38 -8.51
C ASP A 86 -8.28 -9.19 -7.75
N ALA A 87 -7.86 -10.16 -6.93
CA ALA A 87 -8.77 -10.92 -6.08
C ALA A 87 -9.54 -10.02 -5.10
N ASP A 88 -8.88 -9.04 -4.47
CA ASP A 88 -9.55 -8.06 -3.60
C ASP A 88 -10.58 -7.21 -4.36
N ARG A 89 -10.27 -6.82 -5.60
CA ARG A 89 -11.19 -6.05 -6.45
C ARG A 89 -12.42 -6.87 -6.82
N GLU A 90 -12.22 -8.15 -7.16
CA GLU A 90 -13.30 -9.09 -7.47
C GLU A 90 -14.18 -9.32 -6.23
N ALA A 91 -13.57 -9.54 -5.07
CA ALA A 91 -14.29 -9.69 -3.80
C ALA A 91 -15.11 -8.44 -3.44
N ALA A 92 -14.53 -7.25 -3.62
CA ALA A 92 -15.22 -5.98 -3.39
C ALA A 92 -16.39 -5.77 -4.37
N ALA A 93 -16.22 -6.16 -5.64
CA ALA A 93 -17.30 -6.09 -6.63
C ALA A 93 -18.44 -7.07 -6.32
N ALA A 94 -18.10 -8.29 -5.87
CA ALA A 94 -19.09 -9.29 -5.45
C ALA A 94 -19.87 -8.84 -4.21
N ALA A 95 -19.21 -8.23 -3.23
CA ALA A 95 -19.84 -7.68 -2.04
C ALA A 95 -20.72 -6.44 -2.31
N GLY A 96 -20.49 -5.75 -3.44
CA GLY A 96 -21.21 -4.53 -3.84
C GLY A 96 -22.55 -4.73 -4.55
N THR A 97 -23.05 -5.97 -4.70
CA THR A 97 -24.34 -6.25 -5.35
C THR A 97 -25.42 -6.69 -4.35
N PRO A 98 -26.16 -5.74 -3.71
CA PRO A 98 -27.40 -6.08 -3.01
C PRO A 98 -28.61 -5.95 -3.96
N GLY A 99 -29.31 -7.07 -4.17
CA GLY A 99 -30.76 -7.13 -4.42
C GLY A 99 -31.32 -6.49 -5.70
N GLN A 100 -31.30 -7.23 -6.81
CA GLN A 100 -32.41 -7.22 -7.77
C GLN A 100 -33.18 -8.52 -7.60
N GLU A 101 -34.11 -8.57 -6.67
CA GLU A 101 -35.22 -9.51 -6.62
C GLU A 101 -36.11 -9.10 -5.45
N GLU A 102 -37.22 -8.42 -5.74
CA GLU A 102 -38.56 -8.65 -5.17
C GLU A 102 -39.54 -7.79 -6.00
N GLY A 103 -39.75 -8.22 -7.24
CA GLY A 103 -40.94 -7.86 -8.02
C GLY A 103 -41.97 -8.95 -7.82
N GLY A 104 -42.92 -8.73 -6.92
CA GLY A 104 -44.00 -9.66 -6.64
C GLY A 104 -45.18 -8.95 -5.98
N ALA A 105 -45.86 -8.12 -6.78
CA ALA A 105 -47.06 -7.41 -6.37
C ALA A 105 -48.17 -8.37 -5.88
N SER A 106 -48.91 -7.94 -4.86
CA SER A 106 -50.38 -8.01 -4.90
C SER A 106 -50.99 -7.05 -3.88
N PRO A 107 -52.08 -6.32 -4.21
CA PRO A 107 -52.95 -5.74 -3.19
C PRO A 107 -53.78 -6.81 -2.48
#